data_AF-A0A7X7X1G0-F1
#
_entry.id   AF-A0A7X7X1G0-F1
#
_cell.length_a   1.000
_cell.length_b   1.000
_cell.length_c   1.000
_cell.angle_alpha   90.00
_cell.angle_beta   90.00
_cell.angle_gamma   90.00
#
_symmetry.space_group_name_H-M   'P 1'
#
loop_
_entity.id
_entity.type
_entity.pdbx_description
1 polymer ?
#
loop_
_entity_poly.entity_id
_entity_poly.type
_entity_poly.pdbx_seq_one_letter_code
_entity_poly.pdbx_strand_id
1 'polypeptide(L)'
;MRAIVMFASIFTILCWISYVNYSNAIDRGGFTHIVDICGEYNLNAFIILIFAFGIYSASLMMEDLKTKVGKISVLTTPVTPFENWFARWIIHVIIFIAVYIISFFVADLIRVWIFKIAYAGSGLTISTLSLDYIIQQINLITDGHPSFIILAYLTAQSFYVLGGSFFPRHSLLRTTIVGFFGLLIFFFGDYIFSQEFINGTEINLGETITRGIMLVLIVFNWTTSYFRFKEMEVIDRL
;
A
#
# COMPACT_ATOMS: atom_id res chain seq x y z
N MET A 1 -19.66 -0.80 -0.29
CA MET A 1 -19.35 -1.56 0.95
C MET A 1 -17.84 -1.57 1.27
N ARG A 2 -16.96 -1.91 0.33
CA ARG A 2 -15.51 -2.09 0.59
C ARG A 2 -14.76 -0.83 1.04
N ALA A 3 -15.03 0.33 0.43
CA ALA A 3 -14.44 1.61 0.84
C ALA A 3 -14.87 2.06 2.26
N ILE A 4 -16.10 1.71 2.67
CA ILE A 4 -16.62 2.03 4.00
C ILE A 4 -15.87 1.23 5.07
N VAL A 5 -15.58 -0.05 4.81
CA VAL A 5 -14.79 -0.89 5.73
C VAL A 5 -13.36 -0.37 5.85
N MET A 6 -12.75 0.03 4.74
CA MET A 6 -11.43 0.67 4.74
C MET A 6 -11.43 1.96 5.56
N PHE A 7 -12.40 2.85 5.33
CA PHE A 7 -12.53 4.09 6.09
C PHE A 7 -12.73 3.82 7.59
N ALA A 8 -13.65 2.93 7.94
CA ALA A 8 -13.94 2.59 9.34
C ALA A 8 -12.71 2.03 10.06
N SER A 9 -11.97 1.12 9.42
CA SER A 9 -10.75 0.55 10.00
C SER A 9 -9.63 1.57 10.15
N ILE A 10 -9.38 2.43 9.14
CA ILE A 10 -8.43 3.54 9.26
C ILE A 10 -8.82 4.44 10.44
N PHE A 11 -10.08 4.84 10.52
CA PHE A 11 -10.59 5.70 11.59
C PHE A 11 -10.41 5.06 12.97
N THR A 12 -10.78 3.79 13.15
CA THR A 12 -10.60 3.08 14.43
C THR A 12 -9.13 3.01 14.84
N ILE A 13 -8.22 2.70 13.91
CA ILE A 13 -6.79 2.61 14.20
C ILE A 13 -6.23 3.99 14.59
N LEU A 14 -6.56 5.05 13.85
CA LEU A 14 -6.12 6.40 14.16
C LEU A 14 -6.64 6.87 15.52
N CYS A 15 -7.91 6.60 15.83
CA CYS A 15 -8.49 6.93 17.12
C CYS A 15 -7.83 6.16 18.26
N TRP A 16 -7.51 4.88 18.06
CA TRP A 16 -6.80 4.07 19.05
C TRP A 16 -5.39 4.61 19.32
N ILE A 17 -4.63 4.88 18.26
CA ILE A 17 -3.27 5.47 18.36
C ILE A 17 -3.32 6.79 19.13
N SER A 18 -4.26 7.67 18.78
CA SER A 18 -4.39 8.96 19.46
C SER A 18 -4.83 8.82 20.92
N TYR A 19 -5.75 7.92 21.23
CA TYR A 19 -6.18 7.67 22.60
C TYR A 19 -5.01 7.25 23.49
N VAL A 20 -4.23 6.25 23.06
CA VAL A 20 -3.10 5.74 23.84
C VAL A 20 -2.02 6.81 24.03
N ASN A 21 -1.68 7.56 22.98
CA ASN A 21 -0.60 8.54 23.06
C ASN A 21 -1.00 9.80 23.84
N TYR A 22 -2.23 10.30 23.65
CA TYR A 22 -2.69 11.48 24.39
C TYR A 22 -2.95 11.17 25.87
N SER A 23 -3.51 10.00 26.22
CA SER A 23 -3.67 9.60 27.63
C SER A 23 -2.32 9.47 28.34
N ASN A 24 -1.37 8.75 27.74
CA ASN A 24 -0.02 8.60 28.28
C ASN A 24 0.71 9.94 28.46
N ALA A 25 0.48 10.91 27.56
CA ALA A 25 1.10 12.24 27.66
C ALA A 25 0.56 13.05 28.86
N ILE A 26 -0.73 12.91 29.16
CA ILE A 26 -1.36 13.57 30.30
C ILE A 26 -0.88 12.94 31.61
N ASP A 27 -0.86 11.62 31.69
CA ASP A 27 -0.44 10.89 32.90
C ASP A 27 1.03 11.16 33.28
N ARG A 28 1.87 11.48 32.29
CA ARG A 28 3.30 11.81 32.47
C ARG A 28 3.55 13.28 32.87
N GLY A 29 2.51 14.04 33.19
CA GLY A 29 2.65 15.41 33.71
C GLY A 29 2.69 16.50 32.63
N GLY A 30 2.11 16.25 31.45
CA GLY A 30 1.71 17.30 30.51
C GLY A 30 2.80 18.30 30.14
N PHE A 31 3.88 17.84 29.50
CA PHE A 31 4.76 18.78 28.81
C PHE A 31 4.00 19.36 27.61
N THR A 32 3.98 20.69 27.50
CA THR A 32 3.47 21.39 26.32
C THR A 32 4.35 21.02 25.12
N HIS A 33 3.98 19.97 24.41
CA HIS A 33 4.67 19.60 23.18
C HIS A 33 4.33 20.65 22.11
N ILE A 34 5.36 21.31 21.59
CA ILE A 34 5.25 22.26 20.47
C ILE A 34 4.76 21.54 19.20
N VAL A 35 4.98 20.22 19.12
CA VAL A 35 4.63 19.34 18.01
C VAL A 35 3.64 18.27 18.50
N ASP A 36 2.72 17.87 17.63
CA ASP A 36 1.76 16.81 17.95
C ASP A 36 2.47 15.45 18.11
N ILE A 37 2.33 14.89 19.32
CA ILE A 37 2.91 13.60 19.72
C ILE A 37 2.44 12.46 18.80
N CYS A 38 1.21 12.56 18.27
CA CYS A 38 0.66 11.52 17.41
C CYS A 38 1.15 11.60 15.96
N GLY A 39 1.80 12.70 15.55
CA GLY A 39 2.17 12.95 14.15
C GLY A 39 2.97 11.80 13.51
N GLU A 40 4.05 11.37 14.15
CA GLU A 40 4.91 10.28 13.65
C GLU A 40 4.20 8.93 13.64
N TYR A 41 3.41 8.62 14.68
CA TYR A 41 2.65 7.37 14.74
C TYR A 41 1.57 7.31 13.65
N ASN A 42 0.90 8.43 13.38
CA ASN A 42 -0.09 8.53 12.31
C ASN A 42 0.55 8.40 10.93
N LEU A 43 1.76 8.92 10.74
CA LEU A 43 2.54 8.74 9.51
C LEU A 43 2.93 7.28 9.30
N ASN A 44 3.40 6.61 10.34
CA ASN A 44 3.72 5.18 10.28
C ASN A 44 2.47 4.34 9.97
N ALA A 45 1.34 4.67 10.60
CA ALA A 45 0.06 4.04 10.29
C ALA A 45 -0.36 4.29 8.83
N PHE A 46 -0.17 5.52 8.30
CA PHE A 46 -0.45 5.84 6.90
C PHE A 46 0.34 4.95 5.94
N ILE A 47 1.65 4.76 6.19
CA ILE A 47 2.52 3.94 5.34
C ILE A 47 2.13 2.45 5.46
N ILE A 48 1.87 1.94 6.65
CA ILE A 48 1.53 0.51 6.81
C ILE A 48 0.16 0.19 6.19
N LEU A 49 -0.83 1.06 6.42
CA LEU A 49 -2.19 0.83 5.94
C LEU A 49 -2.31 0.96 4.42
N ILE A 50 -1.54 1.85 3.77
CA ILE A 50 -1.55 1.92 2.30
C ILE A 50 -1.01 0.63 1.69
N PHE A 51 0.02 0.02 2.28
CA PHE A 51 0.51 -1.29 1.85
C PHE A 51 -0.54 -2.38 2.08
N ALA A 52 -1.12 -2.47 3.27
CA ALA A 52 -2.09 -3.52 3.60
C ALA A 52 -3.35 -3.45 2.70
N PHE A 53 -3.95 -2.27 2.56
CA PHE A 53 -5.13 -2.09 1.72
C PHE A 53 -4.81 -2.11 0.22
N GLY A 54 -3.62 -1.65 -0.19
CA GLY A 54 -3.18 -1.71 -1.59
C GLY A 54 -2.98 -3.15 -2.07
N ILE A 55 -2.35 -3.97 -1.23
CA ILE A 55 -2.24 -5.42 -1.44
C ILE A 55 -3.62 -6.09 -1.50
N TYR A 56 -4.50 -5.74 -0.55
CA TYR A 56 -5.86 -6.26 -0.53
C TYR A 56 -6.62 -5.88 -1.81
N SER A 57 -6.58 -4.61 -2.23
CA SER A 57 -7.19 -4.13 -3.48
C SER A 57 -6.65 -4.87 -4.71
N ALA A 58 -5.33 -5.03 -4.81
CA ALA A 58 -4.67 -5.72 -5.91
C ALA A 58 -5.14 -7.18 -6.05
N SER A 59 -5.29 -7.88 -4.93
CA SER A 59 -5.73 -9.28 -4.92
C SER A 59 -7.16 -9.49 -5.46
N LEU A 60 -7.97 -8.43 -5.40
CA LEU A 60 -9.38 -8.44 -5.81
C LEU A 60 -9.56 -8.08 -7.29
N MET A 61 -8.52 -7.60 -7.97
CA MET A 61 -8.55 -7.21 -9.39
C MET A 61 -9.11 -8.30 -10.31
N MET A 62 -8.92 -9.57 -9.93
CA MET A 62 -9.37 -10.74 -10.68
C MET A 62 -10.52 -11.49 -10.01
N GLU A 63 -11.13 -10.93 -8.97
CA GLU A 63 -12.23 -11.59 -8.25
C GLU A 63 -13.51 -11.67 -9.08
N ASP A 64 -13.83 -10.62 -9.84
CA ASP A 64 -15.08 -10.54 -10.62
C ASP A 64 -15.14 -11.60 -11.75
N LEU A 65 -13.97 -12.00 -12.28
CA LEU A 65 -13.85 -13.05 -13.30
C LEU A 65 -14.16 -14.45 -12.76
N LYS A 66 -14.22 -14.62 -11.43
CA LYS A 66 -14.49 -15.90 -10.77
C LYS A 66 -15.98 -16.18 -10.69
N THR A 67 -16.81 -15.15 -10.80
CA THR A 67 -18.27 -15.27 -10.68
C THR A 67 -18.90 -15.46 -12.06
N LYS A 68 -19.88 -16.37 -12.18
CA LYS A 68 -20.58 -16.63 -13.45
C LYS A 68 -21.20 -15.37 -14.05
N VAL A 69 -21.70 -14.46 -13.21
CA VAL A 69 -22.31 -13.18 -13.63
C VAL A 69 -21.26 -12.20 -14.16
N GLY A 70 -20.09 -12.10 -13.50
CA GLY A 70 -18.99 -11.24 -13.97
C GLY A 70 -18.40 -11.72 -15.30
N LYS A 71 -18.34 -13.04 -15.53
CA LYS A 71 -17.94 -13.61 -16.83
C LYS A 71 -18.90 -13.24 -17.96
N ILE A 72 -20.22 -13.34 -17.73
CA ILE A 72 -21.24 -13.00 -18.73
C ILE A 72 -21.19 -11.50 -19.06
N SER A 73 -21.02 -10.63 -18.06
CA SER A 73 -20.91 -9.18 -18.28
C SER A 73 -19.71 -8.78 -19.13
N VAL A 74 -18.58 -9.50 -19.01
CA VAL A 74 -17.37 -9.28 -19.84
C VAL A 74 -17.57 -9.80 -21.26
N LEU A 75 -18.31 -10.90 -21.44
CA LEU A 75 -18.60 -11.47 -22.76
C LEU A 75 -19.62 -10.65 -23.56
N THR A 76 -20.48 -9.88 -22.89
CA THR A 76 -21.51 -9.07 -23.56
C THR A 76 -21.05 -7.70 -24.05
N THR A 77 -19.87 -7.23 -23.61
CA THR A 77 -19.30 -5.96 -24.06
C THR A 77 -18.17 -6.23 -25.07
N PRO A 78 -18.27 -5.72 -26.31
CA PRO A 78 -17.20 -5.89 -27.29
C PRO A 78 -16.03 -4.96 -26.92
N VAL A 79 -15.17 -5.44 -26.01
CA VAL A 79 -13.99 -4.71 -25.52
C VAL A 79 -12.77 -5.59 -25.74
N THR A 80 -11.63 -4.98 -26.09
CA THR A 80 -10.40 -5.76 -26.24
C THR A 80 -9.94 -6.32 -24.88
N PRO A 81 -9.31 -7.51 -24.82
CA PRO A 81 -8.80 -8.08 -23.57
C PRO A 81 -7.83 -7.13 -22.86
N PHE A 82 -7.09 -6.34 -23.64
CA PHE A 82 -6.18 -5.32 -23.12
C PHE A 82 -6.92 -4.18 -22.41
N GLU A 83 -7.94 -3.59 -23.03
CA GLU A 83 -8.71 -2.49 -22.43
C GLU A 83 -9.42 -2.94 -21.13
N ASN A 84 -9.94 -4.17 -21.11
CA ASN A 84 -10.58 -4.73 -19.91
C ASN A 84 -9.56 -4.93 -18.76
N TRP A 85 -8.38 -5.48 -19.06
CA TRP A 85 -7.31 -5.62 -18.06
C TRP A 85 -6.79 -4.26 -17.59
N PHE A 86 -6.56 -3.32 -18.52
CA PHE A 86 -6.01 -2.01 -18.22
C PHE A 86 -6.99 -1.16 -17.40
N ALA A 87 -8.29 -1.21 -17.69
CA ALA A 87 -9.30 -0.53 -16.89
C ALA A 87 -9.32 -1.04 -15.43
N ARG A 88 -9.23 -2.37 -15.24
CA ARG A 88 -9.14 -2.97 -13.90
C ARG A 88 -7.85 -2.55 -13.19
N TRP A 89 -6.73 -2.50 -13.91
CA TRP A 89 -5.47 -2.03 -13.36
C TRP A 89 -5.58 -0.56 -12.91
N ILE A 90 -6.15 0.34 -13.72
CA ILE A 90 -6.37 1.74 -13.32
C ILE A 90 -7.21 1.83 -12.05
N ILE A 91 -8.31 1.07 -11.98
CA ILE A 91 -9.21 1.11 -10.82
C ILE A 91 -8.49 0.64 -9.55
N HIS A 92 -7.79 -0.49 -9.62
CA HIS A 92 -7.19 -1.13 -8.45
C HIS A 92 -5.83 -0.55 -8.05
N VAL A 93 -5.11 0.11 -8.96
CA VAL A 93 -3.78 0.70 -8.70
C VAL A 93 -3.87 2.20 -8.50
N ILE A 94 -4.48 2.94 -9.43
CA ILE A 94 -4.47 4.41 -9.42
C ILE A 94 -5.63 4.96 -8.59
N ILE A 95 -6.86 4.57 -8.93
CA ILE A 95 -8.07 5.09 -8.27
C ILE A 95 -8.07 4.68 -6.79
N PHE A 96 -7.62 3.47 -6.48
CA PHE A 96 -7.45 3.01 -5.11
C PHE A 96 -6.59 3.97 -4.27
N ILE A 97 -5.43 4.40 -4.77
CA ILE A 97 -4.54 5.33 -4.05
C ILE A 97 -5.27 6.65 -3.77
N ALA A 98 -5.96 7.20 -4.76
CA ALA A 98 -6.73 8.44 -4.59
C ALA A 98 -7.82 8.31 -3.52
N VAL A 99 -8.59 7.22 -3.55
CA VAL A 99 -9.65 6.94 -2.56
C VAL A 99 -9.06 6.74 -1.17
N TYR A 100 -7.93 6.05 -1.06
CA TYR A 100 -7.23 5.84 0.21
C TYR A 100 -6.77 7.16 0.82
N ILE A 101 -6.10 8.02 0.04
CA ILE A 101 -5.63 9.33 0.48
C ILE A 101 -6.79 10.16 1.02
N ILE A 102 -7.88 10.28 0.26
CA ILE A 102 -9.08 11.03 0.69
C ILE A 102 -9.65 10.45 1.98
N SER A 103 -9.81 9.13 2.04
CA SER A 103 -10.38 8.44 3.21
C SER A 103 -9.54 8.67 4.46
N PHE A 104 -8.21 8.63 4.32
CA PHE A 104 -7.29 8.86 5.43
C PHE A 104 -7.37 10.29 5.94
N PHE A 105 -7.31 11.29 5.06
CA PHE A 105 -7.42 12.69 5.49
C PHE A 105 -8.76 13.01 6.13
N VAL A 106 -9.87 12.46 5.62
CA VAL A 106 -11.18 12.63 6.25
C VAL A 106 -11.20 11.98 7.63
N ALA A 107 -10.64 10.78 7.78
CA ALA A 107 -10.56 10.10 9.08
C ALA A 107 -9.67 10.87 10.08
N ASP A 108 -8.53 11.40 9.63
CA ASP A 108 -7.61 12.22 10.41
C ASP A 108 -8.29 13.52 10.88
N LEU A 109 -9.03 14.19 10.00
CA LEU A 109 -9.81 15.38 10.34
C LEU A 109 -10.86 15.10 11.43
N ILE A 110 -11.64 14.03 11.28
CA ILE A 110 -12.66 13.65 12.25
C ILE A 110 -12.02 13.31 13.60
N ARG A 111 -10.91 12.57 13.59
CA ARG A 111 -10.14 12.27 14.80
C ARG A 111 -9.70 13.55 15.50
N VAL A 112 -9.05 14.47 14.78
CA VAL A 112 -8.58 15.75 15.35
C VAL A 112 -9.73 16.53 15.98
N TRP A 113 -10.89 16.57 15.31
CA TRP A 113 -12.09 17.18 15.86
C TRP A 113 -12.52 16.56 17.20
N ILE A 114 -12.63 15.23 17.25
CA ILE A 114 -13.04 14.50 18.47
C ILE A 114 -12.06 14.76 19.62
N PHE A 115 -10.76 14.63 19.36
CA PHE A 115 -9.75 14.72 20.41
C PHE A 115 -9.47 16.16 20.86
N LYS A 116 -9.64 17.16 19.98
CA LYS A 116 -9.64 18.58 20.40
C LYS A 116 -10.76 18.90 21.37
N ILE A 117 -11.94 18.32 21.19
CA ILE A 117 -13.07 18.48 22.10
C ILE A 117 -12.81 17.70 23.40
N ALA A 118 -12.39 16.43 23.30
CA ALA A 118 -12.19 15.57 24.46
C ALA A 118 -11.09 16.07 25.41
N TYR A 119 -10.03 16.67 24.88
CA TYR A 119 -8.90 17.19 25.64
C TYR A 119 -8.83 18.72 25.65
N ALA A 120 -9.99 19.38 25.55
CA ALA A 120 -10.07 20.83 25.66
C ALA A 120 -9.46 21.31 26.98
N GLY A 121 -8.48 22.22 26.91
CA GLY A 121 -7.80 22.77 28.09
C GLY A 121 -6.58 21.97 28.59
N SER A 122 -6.22 20.86 27.96
CA SER A 122 -5.03 20.04 28.32
C SER A 122 -3.69 20.65 27.90
N GLY A 123 -3.68 21.73 27.10
CA GLY A 123 -2.46 22.32 26.53
C GLY A 123 -1.76 21.45 25.47
N LEU A 124 -2.37 20.33 25.06
CA LEU A 124 -1.85 19.45 24.01
C LEU A 124 -2.02 20.08 22.62
N THR A 125 -0.94 20.06 21.83
CA THR A 125 -1.00 20.43 20.41
C THR A 125 -1.55 19.25 19.61
N ILE A 126 -2.83 19.31 19.25
CA ILE A 126 -3.50 18.31 18.40
C ILE A 126 -3.62 18.88 17.00
N SER A 127 -2.98 18.23 16.02
CA SER A 127 -2.89 18.69 14.64
C SER A 127 -3.24 17.59 13.65
N THR A 128 -3.58 17.99 12.43
CA THR A 128 -3.77 17.05 11.33
C THR A 128 -2.43 16.68 10.73
N LEU A 129 -2.30 15.45 10.25
CA LEU A 129 -1.12 15.05 9.48
C LEU A 129 -1.10 15.86 8.18
N SER A 130 -0.05 16.66 7.94
CA SER A 130 0.02 17.47 6.73
C SER A 130 0.51 16.64 5.54
N LEU A 131 -0.06 16.91 4.36
CA LEU A 131 0.33 16.23 3.13
C LEU A 131 1.80 16.53 2.78
N ASP A 132 2.24 17.76 3.00
CA ASP A 132 3.64 18.17 2.76
C ASP A 132 4.62 17.38 3.62
N TYR A 133 4.27 17.12 4.89
CA TYR A 133 5.09 16.30 5.78
C TYR A 133 5.15 14.85 5.30
N ILE A 134 4.03 14.28 4.83
CA ILE A 134 4.02 12.94 4.22
C ILE A 134 4.93 12.89 2.99
N ILE A 135 4.82 13.87 2.08
CA ILE A 135 5.66 13.93 0.87
C ILE A 135 7.13 14.05 1.23
N GLN A 136 7.47 14.90 2.20
CA GLN A 136 8.84 15.09 2.65
C GLN A 136 9.43 13.80 3.23
N GLN A 137 8.64 13.05 4.03
CA GLN A 137 9.09 11.80 4.64
C GLN A 137 9.18 10.64 3.64
N ILE A 138 8.28 10.56 2.66
CA ILE A 138 8.35 9.54 1.60
C ILE A 138 9.49 9.84 0.61
N ASN A 139 9.86 11.12 0.48
CA ASN A 139 10.89 11.63 -0.42
C ASN A 139 10.81 11.00 -1.83
N LEU A 140 9.75 11.33 -2.58
CA LEU A 140 9.36 10.66 -3.83
C LEU A 140 10.53 10.38 -4.79
N ILE A 141 11.51 11.29 -4.84
CA ILE A 141 12.75 11.15 -5.61
C ILE A 141 13.92 11.38 -4.65
N THR A 142 14.73 10.34 -4.43
CA THR A 142 15.98 10.42 -3.66
C THR A 142 17.15 10.26 -4.62
N ASP A 143 17.99 11.29 -4.72
CA ASP A 143 19.20 11.32 -5.57
C ASP A 143 18.95 10.97 -7.05
N GLY A 144 17.85 11.49 -7.61
CA GLY A 144 17.48 11.25 -9.01
C GLY A 144 16.81 9.90 -9.29
N HIS A 145 16.57 9.09 -8.25
CA HIS A 145 15.93 7.78 -8.34
C HIS A 145 14.60 7.75 -7.58
N PRO A 146 13.61 6.93 -8.00
CA PRO A 146 12.38 6.76 -7.24
C PRO A 146 12.64 6.22 -5.84
N SER A 147 11.84 6.68 -4.88
CA SER A 147 12.01 6.30 -3.48
C SER A 147 11.84 4.79 -3.27
N PHE A 148 12.62 4.25 -2.32
CA PHE A 148 12.55 2.83 -1.97
C PHE A 148 11.15 2.44 -1.47
N ILE A 149 10.46 3.32 -0.74
CA ILE A 149 9.10 3.08 -0.22
C ILE A 149 8.11 2.91 -1.37
N ILE A 150 8.18 3.76 -2.41
CA ILE A 150 7.29 3.67 -3.57
C ILE A 150 7.59 2.41 -4.37
N LEU A 151 8.87 2.10 -4.60
CA LEU A 151 9.28 0.88 -5.27
C LEU A 151 8.80 -0.35 -4.51
N ALA A 152 9.02 -0.41 -3.20
CA ALA A 152 8.55 -1.50 -2.35
C ALA A 152 7.02 -1.66 -2.41
N TYR A 153 6.27 -0.56 -2.39
CA TYR A 153 4.81 -0.59 -2.55
C TYR A 153 4.41 -1.17 -3.91
N LEU A 154 4.97 -0.64 -5.00
CA LEU A 154 4.64 -1.09 -6.35
C LEU A 154 5.07 -2.53 -6.61
N THR A 155 6.23 -2.95 -6.10
CA THR A 155 6.70 -4.32 -6.18
C THR A 155 5.76 -5.25 -5.42
N ALA A 156 5.42 -4.95 -4.16
CA ALA A 156 4.46 -5.73 -3.39
C ALA A 156 3.12 -5.80 -4.13
N GLN A 157 2.57 -4.66 -4.54
CA GLN A 157 1.32 -4.55 -5.30
C GLN A 157 1.34 -5.44 -6.56
N SER A 158 2.43 -5.43 -7.33
CA SER A 158 2.58 -6.21 -8.57
C SER A 158 2.52 -7.72 -8.32
N PHE A 159 3.11 -8.21 -7.23
CA PHE A 159 3.05 -9.64 -6.86
C PHE A 159 1.63 -10.08 -6.55
N TYR A 160 0.83 -9.23 -5.91
CA TYR A 160 -0.56 -9.56 -5.59
C TYR A 160 -1.49 -9.48 -6.82
N VAL A 161 -1.21 -8.58 -7.77
CA VAL A 161 -1.89 -8.58 -9.08
C VAL A 161 -1.64 -9.88 -9.83
N LEU A 162 -0.37 -10.29 -9.94
CA LEU A 162 0.03 -11.55 -10.58
C LEU A 162 -0.57 -12.75 -9.84
N GLY A 163 -0.52 -12.71 -8.52
CA GLY A 163 -1.02 -13.74 -7.64
C GLY A 163 -2.53 -13.99 -7.77
N GLY A 164 -3.31 -12.92 -7.98
CA GLY A 164 -4.73 -13.00 -8.34
C GLY A 164 -4.99 -13.79 -9.62
N SER A 165 -4.03 -13.81 -10.55
CA SER A 165 -4.11 -14.52 -11.83
C SER A 165 -3.79 -16.02 -11.72
N PHE A 166 -2.91 -16.40 -10.81
CA PHE A 166 -2.48 -17.80 -10.64
C PHE A 166 -3.41 -18.60 -9.71
N PHE A 167 -4.02 -17.97 -8.71
CA PHE A 167 -4.78 -18.66 -7.67
C PHE A 167 -6.23 -18.17 -7.60
N PRO A 168 -7.14 -18.70 -8.45
CA PRO A 168 -8.52 -18.23 -8.48
C PRO A 168 -9.30 -18.51 -7.18
N ARG A 169 -9.03 -19.59 -6.44
CA ARG A 169 -9.86 -19.96 -5.27
C ARG A 169 -9.40 -19.36 -3.92
N HIS A 170 -8.09 -19.20 -3.69
CA HIS A 170 -7.50 -18.61 -2.48
C HIS A 170 -6.29 -17.73 -2.86
N SER A 171 -6.57 -16.66 -3.61
CA SER A 171 -5.56 -15.72 -4.11
C SER A 171 -4.72 -15.16 -2.97
N LEU A 172 -5.36 -14.47 -2.02
CA LEU A 172 -4.67 -13.79 -0.92
C LEU A 172 -3.75 -14.71 -0.11
N LEU A 173 -4.25 -15.85 0.36
CA LEU A 173 -3.47 -16.69 1.28
C LEU A 173 -2.26 -17.31 0.60
N ARG A 174 -2.39 -17.76 -0.65
CA ARG A 174 -1.28 -18.38 -1.39
C ARG A 174 -0.24 -17.36 -1.84
N THR A 175 -0.69 -16.15 -2.19
CA THR A 175 0.21 -15.08 -2.63
C THR A 175 0.89 -14.40 -1.44
N THR A 176 0.24 -14.34 -0.28
CA THR A 176 0.90 -13.92 0.96
C THR A 176 1.94 -14.94 1.42
N ILE A 177 1.70 -16.25 1.28
CA ILE A 177 2.73 -17.26 1.60
C ILE A 177 3.93 -17.14 0.66
N VAL A 178 3.69 -17.13 -0.66
CA VAL A 178 4.77 -17.00 -1.65
C VAL A 178 5.48 -15.65 -1.52
N GLY A 179 4.73 -14.57 -1.32
CA GLY A 179 5.26 -13.22 -1.10
C GLY A 179 6.05 -13.10 0.19
N PHE A 180 5.64 -13.75 1.27
CA PHE A 180 6.36 -13.76 2.55
C PHE A 180 7.72 -14.46 2.42
N PHE A 181 7.74 -15.66 1.83
CA PHE A 181 9.02 -16.37 1.58
C PHE A 181 9.89 -15.64 0.54
N GLY A 182 9.27 -15.05 -0.49
CA GLY A 182 9.98 -14.23 -1.48
C GLY A 182 10.61 -12.98 -0.89
N LEU A 183 9.89 -12.26 -0.02
CA LEU A 183 10.41 -11.11 0.72
C LEU A 183 11.53 -11.51 1.66
N LEU A 184 11.41 -12.65 2.37
CA LEU A 184 12.48 -13.16 3.22
C LEU A 184 13.74 -13.43 2.40
N ILE A 185 13.64 -14.14 1.27
CA ILE A 185 14.79 -14.41 0.39
C ILE A 185 15.40 -13.10 -0.12
N PHE A 186 14.57 -12.11 -0.46
CA PHE A 186 15.03 -10.81 -0.93
C PHE A 186 15.76 -10.02 0.16
N PHE A 187 15.21 -9.91 1.37
CA PHE A 187 15.82 -9.21 2.50
C PHE A 187 17.09 -9.92 2.99
N PHE A 188 17.09 -11.26 3.05
CA PHE A 188 18.29 -12.02 3.40
C PHE A 188 19.35 -11.91 2.31
N GLY A 189 18.95 -11.90 1.03
CA GLY A 189 19.85 -11.65 -0.09
C GLY A 189 20.50 -10.27 0.01
N ASP A 190 19.71 -9.22 0.19
CA ASP A 190 20.19 -7.83 0.32
C ASP A 190 21.08 -7.65 1.57
N TYR A 191 20.73 -8.30 2.70
CA TYR A 191 21.57 -8.32 3.89
C TYR A 191 22.92 -9.02 3.65
N ILE A 192 22.95 -10.14 2.94
CA ILE A 192 24.21 -10.85 2.62
C ILE A 192 25.04 -10.03 1.63
N PHE A 193 24.43 -9.49 0.57
CA PHE A 193 25.11 -8.69 -0.44
C PHE A 193 25.64 -7.36 0.12
N SER A 194 24.92 -6.73 1.05
CA SER A 194 25.40 -5.50 1.71
C SER A 194 26.62 -5.76 2.60
N GLN A 195 26.71 -6.91 3.29
CA GLN A 195 27.89 -7.27 4.09
C GLN A 195 29.14 -7.54 3.24
N GLU A 196 28.98 -8.11 2.05
CA GLU A 196 30.09 -8.41 1.12
C GLU A 196 30.64 -7.15 0.40
N PHE A 197 29.86 -6.06 0.31
CA PHE A 197 30.20 -4.86 -0.48
C PHE A 197 30.68 -3.64 0.35
N ILE A 198 30.70 -3.73 1.68
CA ILE A 198 31.13 -2.64 2.59
C ILE A 198 32.63 -2.29 2.47
N ASN A 199 33.44 -3.07 1.75
CA ASN A 199 34.89 -2.84 1.67
C ASN A 199 35.37 -1.97 0.50
N GLY A 200 34.49 -1.33 -0.27
CA GLY A 200 34.95 -0.25 -1.15
C GLY A 200 34.00 0.16 -2.25
N THR A 201 33.21 1.20 -2.00
CA THR A 201 32.92 2.33 -2.90
C THR A 201 31.89 3.24 -2.23
N GLU A 202 32.06 4.57 -2.30
CA GLU A 202 31.17 5.60 -1.74
C GLU A 202 29.79 5.69 -2.44
N ILE A 203 29.53 4.83 -3.42
CA ILE A 203 28.25 4.68 -4.10
C ILE A 203 27.63 3.39 -3.56
N ASN A 204 26.45 3.47 -2.95
CA ASN A 204 25.65 2.31 -2.54
C ASN A 204 25.17 1.52 -3.77
N LEU A 205 26.10 0.90 -4.48
CA LEU A 205 25.87 0.20 -5.75
C LEU A 205 24.86 -0.94 -5.56
N GLY A 206 24.85 -1.57 -4.38
CA GLY A 206 23.82 -2.51 -3.95
C GLY A 206 22.42 -1.89 -3.95
N GLU A 207 22.25 -0.70 -3.37
CA GLU A 207 20.96 -0.01 -3.33
C GLU A 207 20.44 0.34 -4.73
N THR A 208 21.32 0.81 -5.62
CA THR A 208 20.96 1.09 -7.02
C THR A 208 20.56 -0.18 -7.77
N ILE A 209 21.30 -1.28 -7.60
CA ILE A 209 20.97 -2.58 -8.21
C ILE A 209 19.63 -3.08 -7.67
N THR A 210 19.41 -3.05 -6.36
CA THR A 210 18.17 -3.48 -5.71
C THR A 210 16.97 -2.70 -6.24
N ARG A 211 17.09 -1.36 -6.36
CA ARG A 211 16.05 -0.51 -6.99
C ARG A 211 15.81 -0.88 -8.46
N GLY A 212 16.87 -1.17 -9.21
CA GLY A 212 16.79 -1.61 -10.61
C GLY A 212 16.05 -2.95 -10.76
N ILE A 213 16.37 -3.93 -9.91
CA ILE A 213 15.71 -5.23 -9.87
C ILE A 213 14.22 -5.07 -9.55
N MET A 214 13.87 -4.22 -8.58
CA MET A 214 12.47 -3.94 -8.24
C MET A 214 11.69 -3.39 -9.44
N LEU A 215 12.27 -2.45 -10.21
CA LEU A 215 11.63 -1.91 -11.42
C LEU A 215 11.38 -2.98 -12.49
N VAL A 216 12.39 -3.83 -12.75
CA VAL A 216 12.26 -4.94 -13.71
C VAL A 216 11.18 -5.91 -13.25
N LEU A 217 11.14 -6.25 -11.96
CA LEU A 217 10.12 -7.15 -11.39
C LEU A 217 8.71 -6.56 -11.50
N ILE A 218 8.53 -5.26 -11.27
CA ILE A 218 7.23 -4.59 -11.41
C ILE A 218 6.69 -4.75 -12.84
N VAL A 219 7.50 -4.38 -13.83
CA VAL A 219 7.12 -4.44 -15.26
C VAL A 219 6.87 -5.88 -15.68
N PHE A 220 7.74 -6.80 -15.26
CA PHE A 220 7.60 -8.23 -15.53
C PHE A 220 6.29 -8.78 -14.95
N ASN A 221 6.00 -8.53 -13.67
CA ASN A 221 4.80 -9.03 -12.99
C ASN A 221 3.50 -8.50 -13.62
N TRP A 222 3.45 -7.22 -13.99
CA TRP A 222 2.29 -6.67 -14.69
C TRP A 222 2.12 -7.28 -16.09
N THR A 223 3.22 -7.47 -16.82
CA THR A 223 3.21 -8.08 -18.15
C THR A 223 2.73 -9.54 -18.10
N THR A 224 3.24 -10.34 -17.16
CA THR A 224 2.82 -11.74 -16.99
C THR A 224 1.35 -11.83 -16.54
N SER A 225 0.88 -10.90 -15.70
CA SER A 225 -0.53 -10.84 -15.30
C SER A 225 -1.45 -10.60 -16.50
N TYR A 226 -1.05 -9.74 -17.45
CA TYR A 226 -1.80 -9.52 -18.68
C TYR A 226 -1.87 -10.77 -19.56
N PHE A 227 -0.75 -11.46 -19.79
CA PHE A 227 -0.76 -12.70 -20.58
C PHE A 227 -1.67 -13.77 -19.97
N ARG A 228 -1.62 -13.91 -18.64
CA ARG A 228 -2.49 -14.85 -17.90
C ARG A 228 -3.97 -14.47 -18.00
N PHE A 229 -4.28 -13.17 -17.93
CA PHE A 229 -5.63 -12.68 -18.12
C PHE A 229 -6.19 -13.07 -19.50
N LYS A 230 -5.37 -12.92 -20.55
CA LYS A 230 -5.72 -13.34 -21.91
C LYS A 230 -5.96 -14.85 -22.02
N GLU A 231 -5.14 -15.68 -21.38
CA GLU A 231 -5.33 -17.14 -21.36
C GLU A 231 -6.65 -17.56 -20.69
N MET A 232 -7.04 -16.89 -19.60
CA MET A 232 -8.30 -17.17 -18.90
C MET A 232 -9.52 -16.87 -19.78
N GLU A 233 -9.49 -15.82 -20.59
CA GLU A 233 -10.58 -15.52 -21.54
C GLU A 233 -10.65 -16.53 -22.70
N VAL A 234 -9.53 -17.13 -23.12
CA VAL A 234 -9.51 -18.11 -24.22
C VAL A 234 -10.10 -19.45 -23.79
N ILE A 235 -9.78 -19.92 -22.58
CA ILE A 235 -10.31 -21.19 -22.04
C ILE A 235 -11.82 -21.12 -21.83
N ASP A 236 -12.37 -19.97 -21.47
CA ASP A 236 -13.82 -19.79 -21.29
C ASP A 236 -14.59 -19.70 -22.63
N ARG A 237 -13.92 -19.63 -23.79
CA ARG A 237 -14.54 -19.61 -25.13
C ARG A 237 -14.60 -20.98 -25.82
N LEU A 238 -13.89 -21.98 -25.29
CA LEU A 238 -13.87 -23.37 -25.78
C LEU A 238 -14.88 -24.23 -25.03
#